data_AF-A0A2M6R8Y6-F1
#
_entry.id   AF-A0A2M6R8Y6-F1
#
_cell.length_a   1.000
_cell.length_b   1.000
_cell.length_c   1.000
_cell.angle_alpha   90.00
_cell.angle_beta   90.00
_cell.angle_gamma   90.00
#
_symmetry.space_group_name_H-M   'P 1'
#
loop_
_entity.id
_entity.type
_entity.pdbx_description
1 polymer ?
#
loop_
_entity_poly.entity_id
_entity_poly.type
_entity_poly.pdbx_seq_one_letter_code
_entity_poly.pdbx_strand_id
1 'polypeptide(L)' 'MRVRIRKEAQSYLVYFLDCNRLVVVNELGALIAHALFNENASIVDIAHRIAIQYQVDQERALHDVHTFVSNVM' A
#
# COMPACT_ATOMS: atom_id res chain seq x y z
N MET A 1 0.72 11.77 6.35
CA MET A 1 0.84 12.09 4.92
C MET A 1 -0.36 11.52 4.19
N ARG A 2 -1.11 12.30 3.41
CA ARG A 2 -2.30 11.81 2.68
C ARG A 2 -1.98 11.46 1.23
N VAL A 3 -2.65 10.45 0.68
CA VAL A 3 -2.49 10.04 -0.72
C VAL A 3 -3.81 10.02 -1.50
N ARG A 4 -3.76 10.39 -2.77
CA ARG A 4 -4.86 10.16 -3.73
C ARG A 4 -4.51 8.96 -4.59
N ILE A 5 -5.48 8.07 -4.80
CA ILE A 5 -5.29 6.86 -5.59
C ILE A 5 -6.25 6.89 -6.77
N ARG A 6 -5.71 6.64 -7.97
CA ARG A 6 -6.48 6.54 -9.21
C ARG A 6 -6.16 5.23 -9.91
N LYS A 7 -7.19 4.48 -10.30
CA LYS A 7 -7.03 3.30 -11.15
C LYS A 7 -6.80 3.72 -12.60
N GLU A 8 -5.81 3.13 -13.25
CA GLU A 8 -5.53 3.29 -14.69
C GLU A 8 -5.35 1.91 -15.32
N ALA A 9 -6.17 1.55 -16.32
CA ALA A 9 -6.08 0.29 -17.07
C ALA A 9 -5.69 -0.96 -16.24
N GLN A 10 -4.39 -1.23 -16.07
CA GLN A 10 -3.81 -2.37 -15.35
C GLN A 10 -3.02 -2.02 -14.08
N SER A 11 -2.98 -0.75 -13.69
CA SER A 11 -2.19 -0.22 -12.56
C SER A 11 -2.98 0.81 -11.75
N TYR A 12 -2.33 1.31 -10.70
CA TYR A 12 -2.84 2.37 -9.85
C TYR A 12 -1.79 3.46 -9.73
N LEU A 13 -2.24 4.71 -9.82
CA LEU A 13 -1.43 5.88 -9.53
C LEU A 13 -1.67 6.31 -8.09
N VAL A 14 -0.61 6.40 -7.30
CA VAL A 14 -0.63 6.95 -5.95
C VAL A 14 0.07 8.31 -5.97
N TYR A 15 -0.69 9.35 -5.65
CA TYR A 15 -0.20 10.72 -5.55
C TYR A 15 -0.07 11.15 -4.10
N PHE A 16 1.16 11.42 -3.68
CA PHE A 16 1.53 11.89 -2.35
C PHE A 16 1.38 13.42 -2.29
N LEU A 17 0.35 13.87 -1.58
CA LEU A 17 -0.04 15.28 -1.57
C LEU A 17 1.02 16.18 -0.94
N ASP A 18 1.71 15.69 0.09
CA ASP A 18 2.62 16.52 0.88
C ASP A 18 3.97 16.75 0.17
N CYS A 19 4.38 15.84 -0.72
CA CYS A 19 5.67 15.90 -1.42
C CYS A 19 5.56 15.99 -2.94
N ASN A 20 4.35 16.17 -3.48
CA ASN A 20 4.07 16.24 -4.92
C ASN A 20 4.66 15.06 -5.74
N ARG A 21 4.80 13.89 -5.11
CA ARG A 21 5.35 12.68 -5.75
C ARG A 21 4.21 11.81 -6.29
N LEU A 22 4.39 11.26 -7.48
CA LEU A 22 3.47 10.31 -8.10
C LEU A 22 4.20 8.99 -8.32
N VAL A 23 3.58 7.88 -7.91
CA VAL A 23 4.15 6.53 -8.04
C VAL A 23 3.11 5.61 -8.68
N VAL A 24 3.55 4.82 -9.65
CA VAL A 24 2.75 3.75 -10.24
C VAL A 24 2.92 2.49 -9.40
N VAL A 25 1.81 1.88 -8.99
CA VAL A 25 1.79 0.67 -8.17
C VAL A 25 0.79 -0.34 -8.75
N ASN A 26 0.92 -1.59 -8.33
CA ASN A 26 -0.09 -2.62 -8.58
C ASN A 26 -1.24 -2.50 -7.58
N GLU A 27 -2.24 -3.38 -7.69
CA GLU A 27 -3.41 -3.39 -6.79
C GLU A 27 -3.04 -3.51 -5.31
N LEU A 28 -2.11 -4.43 -4.99
CA LEU A 28 -1.65 -4.63 -3.62
C LEU A 28 -0.98 -3.38 -3.06
N GLY A 29 -0.10 -2.74 -3.84
CA GLY A 29 0.54 -1.49 -3.45
C GLY A 29 -0.44 -0.34 -3.24
N ALA A 30 -1.53 -0.29 -4.03
CA ALA A 30 -2.59 0.68 -3.83
C ALA A 30 -3.34 0.47 -2.50
N LEU A 31 -3.64 -0.78 -2.16
CA LEU A 31 -4.26 -1.13 -0.88
C LEU A 31 -3.35 -0.77 0.30
N ILE A 32 -2.05 -1.11 0.22
CA ILE A 32 -1.07 -0.78 1.26
C ILE A 32 -0.96 0.74 1.42
N ALA A 33 -0.83 1.49 0.32
CA ALA A 33 -0.75 2.94 0.35
C ALA A 33 -2.02 3.58 0.94
N HIS A 34 -3.20 3.07 0.60
CA HIS A 34 -4.45 3.57 1.16
C HIS A 34 -4.51 3.38 2.67
N ALA A 35 -4.28 2.14 3.13
CA ALA A 35 -4.39 1.79 4.53
C ALA A 35 -3.34 2.54 5.38
N LEU A 36 -2.11 2.65 4.89
CA LEU A 36 -1.03 3.32 5.62
C LEU A 36 -1.24 4.84 5.71
N PHE A 37 -1.58 5.50 4.59
CA PHE A 37 -1.55 6.96 4.51
C PHE A 37 -2.90 7.64 4.72
N ASN A 38 -4.01 6.96 4.38
CA ASN A 38 -5.34 7.53 4.52
C ASN A 38 -6.07 7.00 5.77
N GLU A 39 -5.86 5.73 6.13
CA GLU A 39 -6.47 5.14 7.33
C GLU A 39 -5.57 5.21 8.58
N ASN A 40 -4.28 5.56 8.42
CA ASN A 40 -3.27 5.48 9.48
C ASN A 40 -3.19 4.07 10.13
N ALA A 41 -3.47 3.01 9.37
CA ALA A 41 -3.38 1.64 9.85
C ALA A 41 -1.91 1.26 10.12
N SER A 42 -1.69 0.40 11.13
CA SER A 42 -0.35 -0.09 11.42
C SER A 42 0.11 -1.12 10.38
N ILE A 43 1.43 -1.26 10.20
CA ILE A 43 2.00 -2.27 9.28
C ILE A 43 1.48 -3.68 9.59
N VAL A 44 1.35 -4.00 10.88
CA VAL A 44 0.87 -5.32 11.34
C VAL A 44 -0.59 -5.54 10.96
N ASP A 45 -1.44 -4.51 11.13
CA ASP A 45 -2.87 -4.59 10.75
C ASP A 45 -3.03 -4.74 9.24
N ILE A 46 -2.24 -4.00 8.46
CA ILE A 46 -2.24 -4.08 6.99
C ILE A 46 -1.82 -5.47 6.54
N ALA A 47 -0.73 -6.01 7.09
CA ALA A 47 -0.26 -7.36 6.78
C ALA A 47 -1.29 -8.43 7.14
N HIS A 48 -1.95 -8.31 8.29
CA HIS A 48 -3.01 -9.24 8.72
C HIS A 48 -4.21 -9.21 7.76
N ARG A 49 -4.66 -8.01 7.33
CA ARG A 49 -5.73 -7.87 6.34
C ARG A 49 -5.35 -8.50 5.00
N ILE A 50 -4.13 -8.28 4.51
CA ILE A 50 -3.62 -8.86 3.26
C ILE A 50 -3.53 -10.38 3.36
N ALA A 51 -3.01 -10.91 4.47
CA ALA A 51 -2.90 -12.35 4.70
C ALA A 51 -4.25 -13.05 4.59
N ILE A 52 -5.29 -12.47 5.22
CA ILE A 52 -6.66 -12.99 5.14
C ILE A 52 -7.22 -12.86 3.72
N GLN A 53 -7.12 -11.68 3.13
CA GLN A 53 -7.75 -11.38 1.83
C GLN A 53 -7.15 -12.19 0.68
N TYR A 54 -5.82 -12.37 0.68
CA TYR A 54 -5.09 -13.06 -0.38
C TYR A 54 -4.74 -14.51 -0.04
N GLN A 55 -5.15 -15.01 1.14
CA GLN A 55 -4.86 -16.36 1.62
C GLN A 55 -3.37 -16.70 1.58
N VAL A 56 -2.54 -15.78 2.09
CA VAL A 56 -1.08 -15.93 2.19
C VAL A 56 -0.64 -15.92 3.64
N ASP A 57 0.54 -16.47 3.92
CA ASP A 57 1.13 -16.42 5.25
C ASP A 57 1.34 -14.99 5.74
N GLN A 58 1.03 -14.75 7.02
CA GLN A 58 1.13 -13.42 7.61
C GLN A 58 2.57 -12.88 7.59
N GLU A 59 3.58 -13.73 7.78
CA GLU A 59 5.00 -13.31 7.69
C GLU A 59 5.35 -12.81 6.28
N ARG A 60 4.84 -13.49 5.24
CA ARG A 60 5.03 -13.09 3.85
C ARG A 60 4.34 -11.77 3.55
N ALA A 61 3.08 -11.62 3.98
CA ALA A 61 2.36 -10.36 3.85
C ALA A 61 3.10 -9.21 4.57
N LEU A 62 3.65 -9.47 5.76
CA LEU A 62 4.42 -8.49 6.52
C LEU A 62 5.69 -8.06 5.77
N HIS A 63 6.42 -9.02 5.20
CA HIS A 63 7.58 -8.75 4.36
C HIS A 63 7.23 -7.89 3.12
N ASP A 64 6.12 -8.21 2.45
CA ASP A 64 5.66 -7.46 1.27
C ASP A 64 5.28 -6.02 1.63
N VAL A 65 4.59 -5.81 2.77
CA VAL A 65 4.25 -4.47 3.27
C VAL A 65 5.53 -3.69 3.62
N HIS A 66 6.48 -4.29 4.32
CA HIS A 66 7.76 -3.64 4.64
C HIS A 66 8.54 -3.25 3.38
N THR A 67 8.59 -4.14 2.39
CA THR A 67 9.26 -3.89 1.11
C THR A 67 8.61 -2.75 0.36
N PHE A 68 7.27 -2.71 0.33
CA PHE A 68 6.54 -1.60 -0.29
C PHE A 68 6.85 -0.27 0.39
N VAL A 69 6.77 -0.21 1.72
CA VAL A 69 7.03 1.02 2.48
C VAL A 69 8.44 1.53 2.23
N SER A 70 9.44 0.63 2.20
CA SER A 70 10.85 0.98 1.99
C SER A 70 11.16 1.49 0.58
N ASN A 71 10.36 1.09 -0.42
CA ASN A 71 10.53 1.54 -1.80
C ASN A 71 9.81 2.87 -2.09
N VAL A 72 8.74 3.15 -1.33
CA VAL A 72 7.86 4.28 -1.59
C VAL A 72 8.17 5.47 -0.67
N MET A 73 8.69 5.24 0.53
CA MET A 73 9.28 6.29 1.38
C MET A 73 10.73 6.55 0.94
#